data_AF-A0A4R2FBP6-F1
#
_entry.id   AF-A0A4R2FBP6-F1
#
_cell.length_a   1.000
_cell.length_b   1.000
_cell.length_c   1.000
_cell.angle_alpha   90.00
_cell.angle_beta   90.00
_cell.angle_gamma   90.00
#
_symmetry.space_group_name_H-M   'P 1'
#
loop_
_entity.id
_entity.type
_entity.pdbx_description
1 polymer ?
#
loop_
_entity_poly.entity_id
_entity_poly.type
_entity_poly.pdbx_seq_one_letter_code
_entity_poly.pdbx_strand_id
1 'polypeptide(L)' 'MKRNIWIPLLLTLAAAWGIFHFKDWLGPLVLPLYIALVIFVTLKFYRLMEKDDQ' A
#
# COMPACT_ATOMS: atom_id res chain seq x y z
N MET A 1 0.90 20.55 0.56
CA MET A 1 -0.11 19.93 -0.34
C MET A 1 0.19 19.98 -1.87
N LYS A 2 1.42 19.65 -2.34
CA LYS A 2 1.72 19.47 -3.81
C LYS A 2 2.38 18.13 -4.17
N ARG A 3 2.50 17.20 -3.23
CA ARG A 3 3.06 15.88 -3.53
C ARG A 3 1.91 14.96 -3.88
N ASN A 4 1.82 14.52 -5.14
CA ASN A 4 0.75 13.68 -5.67
C ASN A 4 0.49 12.44 -4.80
N ILE A 5 -0.43 12.57 -3.82
CA ILE A 5 -0.91 11.48 -2.96
C ILE A 5 -1.67 10.41 -3.76
N TRP A 6 -2.16 10.81 -4.94
CA TRP A 6 -2.83 9.93 -5.89
C TRP A 6 -1.95 8.76 -6.35
N ILE A 7 -0.63 8.95 -6.50
CA ILE A 7 0.28 7.88 -6.94
C ILE A 7 0.39 6.76 -5.90
N PRO A 8 0.77 7.02 -4.63
CA PRO A 8 0.83 5.97 -3.62
C PRO A 8 -0.55 5.35 -3.35
N LEU A 9 -1.64 6.12 -3.45
CA LEU A 9 -3.00 5.58 -3.35
C LEU A 9 -3.32 4.58 -4.47
N LEU A 10 -3.09 4.96 -5.74
CA LEU A 10 -3.34 4.07 -6.88
C LEU A 10 -2.48 2.82 -6.82
N LEU A 11 -1.20 2.98 -6.45
CA LEU A 11 -0.26 1.86 -6.31
C LEU A 11 -0.73 0.88 -5.22
N THR A 12 -1.18 1.42 -4.09
CA THR A 12 -1.71 0.62 -2.97
C THR A 12 -2.96 -0.14 -3.38
N LEU A 13 -3.87 0.53 -4.09
CA LEU A 13 -5.12 -0.06 -4.55
C LEU A 13 -4.87 -1.18 -5.56
N ALA A 14 -3.96 -0.96 -6.52
CA ALA A 14 -3.56 -1.97 -7.49
C ALA A 14 -2.89 -3.18 -6.82
N ALA A 15 -2.01 -2.94 -5.84
CA ALA A 15 -1.37 -4.01 -5.08
C ALA A 15 -2.36 -4.82 -4.25
N ALA A 16 -3.28 -4.15 -3.54
CA ALA A 16 -4.34 -4.82 -2.78
C ALA A 16 -5.24 -5.65 -3.70
N TRP A 17 -5.68 -5.07 -4.82
CA TRP A 17 -6.47 -5.78 -5.81
C TRP A 17 -5.74 -7.03 -6.32
N GLY A 18 -4.46 -6.93 -6.66
CA GLY A 18 -3.66 -8.08 -7.09
C GLY A 18 -3.61 -9.19 -6.03
N ILE A 19 -3.34 -8.84 -4.76
CA ILE A 19 -3.30 -9.81 -3.67
C ILE A 19 -4.65 -10.53 -3.51
N PHE A 20 -5.76 -9.80 -3.57
CA PHE A 20 -7.09 -10.41 -3.41
C PHE A 20 -7.59 -11.15 -4.65
N HIS A 21 -7.24 -10.69 -5.85
CA HIS A 21 -7.63 -11.33 -7.11
C HIS A 21 -6.91 -12.66 -7.30
N PHE A 22 -5.62 -12.73 -6.94
CA PHE A 22 -4.82 -13.95 -7.02
C PHE A 22 -4.76 -14.73 -5.70
N LYS A 23 -5.67 -14.48 -4.75
CA LYS A 23 -5.63 -15.08 -3.40
C LYS A 23 -5.64 -16.61 -3.43
N ASP A 24 -6.37 -17.19 -4.38
CA ASP A 24 -6.54 -18.65 -4.49
C ASP A 24 -5.26 -19.32 -5.04
N TRP A 25 -4.46 -18.58 -5.82
CA TRP A 25 -3.15 -19.02 -6.29
C TRP A 25 -2.05 -18.76 -5.25
N LEU A 26 -2.13 -17.65 -4.53
CA LEU A 26 -1.17 -17.24 -3.49
C LEU A 26 -1.31 -18.06 -2.20
N GLY A 27 -2.52 -18.53 -1.88
CA GLY A 27 -2.79 -19.36 -0.71
C GLY A 27 -2.28 -18.73 0.60
N PRO A 28 -1.45 -19.42 1.39
CA PRO A 28 -0.91 -18.89 2.65
C PRO A 28 -0.08 -17.61 2.50
N LEU A 29 0.51 -17.34 1.32
CA LEU A 29 1.34 -16.16 1.07
C LEU A 29 0.53 -14.86 1.03
N VAL A 30 -0.79 -14.94 0.89
CA VAL A 30 -1.69 -13.77 0.95
C VAL A 30 -1.51 -12.99 2.24
N LEU A 31 -1.42 -13.69 3.37
CA LEU A 31 -1.31 -13.07 4.69
C LEU A 31 -0.03 -12.24 4.85
N PRO A 32 1.19 -12.78 4.64
CA PRO A 32 2.41 -11.98 4.74
C PRO A 32 2.49 -10.89 3.67
N LEU A 33 1.98 -11.12 2.45
CA LEU A 33 1.93 -10.08 1.40
C LEU A 33 1.01 -8.92 1.80
N TYR A 34 -0.15 -9.23 2.37
CA TYR A 34 -1.08 -8.23 2.86
C TYR A 34 -0.49 -7.43 4.03
N ILE A 35 0.16 -8.10 4.99
CA ILE A 35 0.84 -7.45 6.11
C ILE A 35 1.96 -6.53 5.60
N ALA A 36 2.79 -7.01 4.67
CA ALA A 36 3.85 -6.20 4.08
C ALA A 36 3.30 -4.96 3.35
N LEU A 37 2.18 -5.11 2.63
CA LEU A 37 1.50 -4.00 1.98
C LEU A 37 1.00 -2.97 3.00
N VAL A 38 0.34 -3.41 4.07
CA VAL A 38 -0.16 -2.50 5.13
C VAL A 38 0.98 -1.73 5.79
N ILE A 39 2.10 -2.38 6.10
CA ILE A 39 3.29 -1.72 6.68
C ILE A 39 3.84 -0.69 5.70
N PHE A 40 4.02 -1.07 4.44
CA PHE A 40 4.53 -0.16 3.39
C PHE A 40 3.65 1.08 3.27
N VAL A 41 2.34 0.89 3.22
CA VAL A 41 1.35 1.97 3.08
C VAL A 41 1.41 2.90 4.29
N THR A 42 1.41 2.34 5.50
CA THR A 42 1.50 3.11 6.75
C THR A 42 2.75 3.99 6.77
N LEU A 43 3.92 3.42 6.46
CA LEU A 43 5.18 4.18 6.43
C LEU A 43 5.18 5.23 5.32
N LYS A 44 4.64 4.92 4.14
CA LYS A 44 4.55 5.89 3.04
C LYS A 44 3.63 7.05 3.38
N PHE A 45 2.48 6.80 4.00
CA PHE A 45 1.57 7.84 4.46
C PHE A 45 2.17 8.68 5.59
N TYR A 46 2.83 8.05 6.56
CA TYR A 46 3.53 8.78 7.62
C TYR A 46 4.56 9.77 7.05
N ARG A 47 5.40 9.32 6.11
CA ARG A 47 6.37 10.18 5.41
C ARG A 47 5.72 11.22 4.49
N LEU A 48 4.46 11.02 4.09
CA LEU A 48 3.68 12.01 3.34
C LEU A 48 3.20 13.11 4.27
N MET A 49 2.67 12.76 5.44
CA MET A 49 2.26 13.69 6.50
C MET A 49 3.43 14.52 7.03
N GLU A 50 4.54 13.87 7.42
CA GLU A 50 5.74 14.55 7.95
C GLU A 50 6.31 15.62 7.01
N LYS A 51 6.18 15.40 5.70
CA LYS A 51 6.67 16.32 4.67
C LYS A 51 5.63 17.34 4.21
N ASP A 52 4.40 17.28 4.72
CA ASP A 52 3.41 18.35 4.55
C ASP A 52 3.44 19.32 5.74
N ASP A 53 3.94 18.87 6.90
CA ASP A 53 4.14 19.67 8.12
C ASP A 53 5.48 20.44 8.17
N GLN A 54 6.40 20.17 7.21
CA GLN A 54 7.66 20.89 6.99
C GLN A 54 7.56 21.82 5.77
#